data_AF-A0A857JL02-F1
#
_entry.id   AF-A0A857JL02-F1
#
_cell.length_a   1.000
_cell.length_b   1.000
_cell.length_c   1.000
_cell.angle_alpha   90.00
_cell.angle_beta   90.00
_cell.angle_gamma   90.00
#
_symmetry.space_group_name_H-M   'P 1'
#
loop_
_entity.id
_entity.type
_entity.pdbx_description
1 polymer ?
#
loop_
_entity_poly.entity_id
_entity_poly.type
_entity_poly.pdbx_seq_one_letter_code
_entity_poly.pdbx_strand_id
1 'polypeptide(L)' 'MKKLLVVLPLVFGLSACGTPSVEELVDDPELLSEVLEECTAKLMKGEDVKTEECQNATEAQKQILNNVMKGLLGN' A
#
# COMPACT_ATOMS: atom_id res chain seq x y z
N MET A 1 41.83 -7.25 -21.66
CA MET A 1 40.60 -7.08 -22.47
C MET A 1 39.66 -8.25 -22.22
N LYS A 2 38.87 -8.23 -21.13
CA LYS A 2 37.80 -9.20 -20.89
C LYS A 2 36.86 -8.67 -19.80
N LYS A 3 35.56 -8.65 -20.14
CA LYS A 3 34.37 -8.59 -19.28
C LYS A 3 34.19 -7.28 -18.50
N LEU A 4 33.60 -6.32 -19.21
CA LEU A 4 32.83 -5.22 -18.62
C LEU A 4 31.89 -5.80 -17.56
N LEU A 5 32.16 -5.45 -16.31
CA LEU A 5 31.21 -5.56 -15.21
C LEU A 5 29.98 -4.78 -15.64
N VAL A 6 28.90 -5.51 -15.96
CA VAL A 6 27.58 -4.94 -16.13
C VAL A 6 27.15 -4.47 -14.74
N VAL A 7 27.53 -3.23 -14.43
CA VAL A 7 26.87 -2.44 -13.41
C VAL A 7 25.45 -2.29 -13.93
N LEU A 8 24.50 -2.98 -13.30
CA LEU A 8 23.08 -2.66 -13.38
C LEU A 8 22.79 -1.68 -12.23
N PRO A 9 22.98 -0.37 -12.39
CA PRO A 9 22.18 0.56 -11.62
C PRO A 9 20.82 0.69 -12.32
N LEU A 10 19.82 1.17 -11.59
CA LEU A 10 18.50 1.56 -12.12
C LEU A 10 17.56 0.38 -12.30
N VAL A 11 16.81 0.06 -11.24
CA VAL A 11 15.36 0.28 -11.15
C VAL A 11 14.74 -0.58 -10.03
N PHE A 12 15.13 -0.35 -8.77
CA PHE A 12 14.09 -0.23 -7.75
C PHE A 12 13.55 1.19 -7.97
N GLY A 13 12.68 1.41 -8.95
CA GLY A 13 11.31 0.94 -8.86
C GLY A 13 10.54 1.83 -7.87
N LEU A 14 10.52 3.14 -8.15
CA LEU A 14 9.41 4.05 -7.81
C LEU A 14 8.90 4.11 -6.35
N SER A 15 9.73 4.02 -5.30
CA SER A 15 9.30 4.53 -3.98
C SER A 15 9.48 6.06 -3.89
N ALA A 16 9.11 6.76 -4.95
CA ALA A 16 9.12 8.22 -5.03
C ALA A 16 7.69 8.74 -4.93
N CYS A 17 7.09 8.51 -3.77
CA CYS A 17 6.04 9.29 -3.11
C CYS A 17 6.00 8.71 -1.69
N GLY A 18 5.94 9.58 -0.67
CA GLY A 18 5.92 9.10 0.72
C GLY A 18 4.82 8.07 0.92
N THR A 19 5.07 7.06 1.73
CA THR A 19 4.04 6.09 2.13
C THR A 19 2.79 6.87 2.57
N PRO A 20 1.63 6.68 1.90
CA PRO A 20 0.44 7.42 2.25
C PRO A 20 0.06 7.13 3.70
N SER A 21 -0.30 8.18 4.42
CA SER A 21 -0.74 8.09 5.81
C SER A 21 -2.14 7.47 5.90
N VAL A 22 -2.50 7.00 7.10
CA VAL A 22 -3.83 6.43 7.33
C VAL A 22 -4.93 7.46 7.06
N GLU A 23 -4.74 8.71 7.47
CA GLU A 23 -5.72 9.78 7.19
C GLU A 23 -5.90 10.03 5.68
N GLU A 24 -4.82 10.11 4.91
CA GLU A 24 -4.90 10.30 3.46
C GLU A 24 -5.68 9.18 2.77
N LEU A 25 -5.51 7.94 3.23
CA LEU A 25 -6.21 6.77 2.69
C LEU A 25 -7.67 6.69 3.11
N VAL A 26 -8.04 7.29 4.26
CA VAL A 26 -9.44 7.42 4.67
C VAL A 26 -10.15 8.49 3.85
N ASP A 27 -9.46 9.60 3.57
CA ASP A 27 -10.00 10.74 2.82
C ASP A 27 -10.05 10.47 1.30
N ASP A 28 -9.16 9.64 0.76
CA ASP A 28 -9.12 9.25 -0.65
C ASP A 28 -9.35 7.72 -0.84
N PRO A 29 -10.59 7.30 -1.11
CA PRO A 29 -10.93 5.90 -1.30
C PRO A 29 -10.39 5.30 -2.61
N GLU A 30 -10.11 6.12 -3.63
CA GLU A 30 -9.50 5.63 -4.88
C GLU A 30 -8.04 5.25 -4.61
N LEU A 31 -7.31 6.10 -3.91
CA LEU A 31 -5.94 5.83 -3.48
C LEU A 31 -5.87 4.61 -2.56
N LEU A 32 -6.80 4.46 -1.62
CA LEU A 32 -6.88 3.27 -0.77
C LEU A 32 -7.07 1.99 -1.58
N SER A 33 -7.92 2.01 -2.61
CA SER A 33 -8.14 0.85 -3.47
C SER A 33 -6.86 0.46 -4.23
N GLU A 34 -6.16 1.45 -4.78
CA GLU A 34 -4.91 1.24 -5.51
C GLU A 34 -3.84 0.60 -4.61
N VAL A 35 -3.65 1.14 -3.40
CA VAL A 35 -2.68 0.61 -2.44
C VAL A 35 -3.05 -0.81 -2.00
N LEU A 36 -4.32 -1.10 -1.76
CA LEU A 36 -4.78 -2.45 -1.41
C LEU A 36 -4.59 -3.46 -2.56
N GLU A 37 -4.84 -3.06 -3.80
CA GLU A 37 -4.57 -3.87 -4.98
C GLU A 37 -3.08 -4.16 -5.12
N GLU A 38 -2.22 -3.17 -4.92
CA GLU A 38 -0.77 -3.36 -4.95
C GLU A 38 -0.31 -4.31 -3.85
N CYS A 39 -0.78 -4.12 -2.62
CA CYS A 39 -0.49 -5.02 -1.50
C CYS A 39 -0.97 -6.45 -1.78
N THR A 40 -2.14 -6.61 -2.41
CA THR A 40 -2.66 -7.93 -2.80
C THR A 40 -1.82 -8.56 -3.92
N ALA A 41 -1.35 -7.76 -4.88
CA ALA A 41 -0.47 -8.23 -5.94
C ALA A 41 0.89 -8.67 -5.40
N LYS A 42 1.48 -7.90 -4.46
CA LYS A 42 2.70 -8.27 -3.71
C LYS A 42 2.51 -9.60 -2.99
N LEU A 43 1.38 -9.77 -2.27
CA LEU A 43 1.05 -11.02 -1.60
C LEU A 43 0.99 -12.22 -2.56
N MET A 44 0.32 -12.06 -3.71
CA MET A 44 0.20 -13.14 -4.71
C MET A 44 1.54 -13.51 -5.34
N LYS A 45 2.47 -12.56 -5.43
CA LYS A 45 3.85 -12.80 -5.88
C LYS A 45 4.74 -13.42 -4.79
N GLY A 46 4.25 -13.54 -3.56
CA GLY A 46 5.04 -13.98 -2.40
C GLY A 46 6.02 -12.93 -1.89
N GLU A 47 5.79 -11.65 -2.23
CA GLU A 47 6.56 -10.51 -1.75
C GLU A 47 6.10 -10.10 -0.34
N ASP A 48 6.93 -9.34 0.38
CA ASP A 48 6.59 -8.89 1.73
C ASP A 48 5.49 -7.82 1.69
N VAL A 49 4.41 -8.07 2.42
CA VAL A 49 3.26 -7.16 2.58
C VAL A 49 3.21 -6.54 3.98
N LYS A 50 4.24 -6.74 4.79
CA LYS A 50 4.37 -6.08 6.10
C LYS A 50 5.03 -4.70 5.99
N THR A 51 4.91 -4.06 4.84
CA THR A 51 5.35 -2.67 4.64
C THR A 51 4.43 -1.71 5.40
N GLU A 52 4.95 -0.53 5.76
CA GLU A 52 4.14 0.53 6.40
C GLU A 52 2.94 0.91 5.51
N GLU A 53 3.10 0.90 4.19
CA GLU A 53 2.05 1.17 3.22
C GLU A 53 0.85 0.21 3.35
N CYS A 54 1.10 -1.10 3.32
CA CYS A 54 0.03 -2.09 3.44
C CYS A 54 -0.60 -2.11 4.84
N GLN A 55 0.19 -1.79 5.87
CA GLN A 55 -0.33 -1.64 7.23
C GLN A 55 -1.25 -0.42 7.33
N ASN A 56 -0.84 0.73 6.76
CA ASN A 56 -1.64 1.95 6.75
C ASN A 56 -2.95 1.77 5.98
N ALA A 57 -2.91 1.13 4.80
CA ALA A 57 -4.11 0.82 4.02
C ALA A 57 -5.06 -0.12 4.75
N THR A 58 -4.53 -1.15 5.41
CA THR A 58 -5.34 -2.06 6.23
C THR A 58 -5.99 -1.33 7.41
N GLU A 59 -5.28 -0.41 8.05
CA GLU A 59 -5.82 0.36 9.16
C GLU A 59 -6.89 1.36 8.70
N ALA A 60 -6.66 2.06 7.59
CA ALA A 60 -7.65 2.94 6.98
C ALA A 60 -8.95 2.18 6.64
N GLN A 61 -8.83 1.01 6.02
CA GLN A 61 -9.97 0.15 5.72
C GLN A 61 -10.75 -0.25 6.99
N LYS A 62 -10.06 -0.59 8.09
CA LYS A 62 -10.71 -0.88 9.37
C LYS A 62 -11.43 0.34 9.94
N GLN A 63 -10.84 1.53 9.86
CA GLN A 63 -11.47 2.76 10.36
C GLN A 63 -12.77 3.05 9.61
N ILE A 64 -12.75 2.96 8.28
CA ILE A 64 -13.95 3.12 7.44
C ILE A 64 -15.01 2.08 7.85
N LEU A 65 -14.62 0.82 7.97
CA LEU A 65 -15.54 -0.26 8.35
C LEU A 65 -16.16 -0.02 9.74
N ASN A 66 -15.34 0.38 10.72
CA ASN A 66 -15.80 0.69 12.07
C ASN A 66 -16.79 1.87 12.08
N ASN A 67 -16.54 2.90 11.29
CA ASN A 67 -17.44 4.06 11.18
C ASN A 67 -18.77 3.66 10.52
N VAL A 68 -18.73 2.85 9.47
CA VAL A 68 -19.93 2.29 8.82
C VAL A 68 -20.71 1.42 9.81
N MET A 69 -20.06 0.49 10.51
CA MET A 69 -20.70 -0.39 11.49
C MET A 69 -21.32 0.40 12.64
N LYS A 70 -20.65 1.42 13.16
CA LYS A 70 -21.23 2.31 14.18
C LYS A 70 -22.46 3.06 13.66
N GLY A 71 -22.44 3.53 12.41
CA GLY A 71 -23.60 4.16 11.78
C GLY A 71 -24.77 3.19 11.58
N LEU A 72 -24.48 1.91 11.31
CA LEU A 72 -25.48 0.86 11.07
C LEU A 72 -26.07 0.27 12.36
N LEU A 73 -25.27 0.15 13.43
CA LEU A 73 -25.69 -0.40 14.73
C LEU A 73 -26.21 0.66 15.70
N GLY A 74 -25.98 1.95 15.41
CA GLY A 74 -26.37 3.09 16.24
C GLY A 74 -27.69 3.75 15.85
N ASN A 75 -28.51 3.12 15.00
CA ASN A 75 -29.83 3.62 14.58
C ASN A 75 -30.94 2.64 14.95
#